data_AF-A0AAI9H3Y4-F1
#
_entry.id   AF-A0AAI9H3Y4-F1
#
_cell.length_a   1.000
_cell.length_b   1.000
_cell.length_c   1.000
_cell.angle_alpha   90.00
_cell.angle_beta   90.00
_cell.angle_gamma   90.00
#
_symmetry.space_group_name_H-M   'P 1'
#
loop_
_entity.id
_entity.type
_entity.pdbx_description
1 polymer ?
#
loop_
_entity_poly.entity_id
_entity_poly.type
_entity_poly.pdbx_seq_one_letter_code
_entity_poly.pdbx_strand_id
1 'polypeptide(L)'
;MTVKISGVLKDGTGKPVQNCTIVLKARRTSSTVVVNTVASENPDEAGRYSMDVEYGQYSVALLVEGFPPSHAGTITVYEGSRPGTLNDFLGAMTEDDVRPEALRRFELMVNEVARHAGASSQSAAAAKKSETAAASSKNAAKTSETNAANSAQAAAASQTASANSATAAKKSETSAKNSETATKASEKNAKSSQTAAKTSETNAKDSEANAKVSETAAANSAKASAASQTAAKASEDAAREYANQTAEPYRYVLQPLPDVWIPFNDSLDMITGYSPGYKKVKIGDNVVQVASDKQVNFSRASTATYINKSGELKTAEINEPRFECDGLLIEGQRTNFFQNSTDPSKWNKSTSLDVTETGTDSFGFNYGRFVVQDSIVGTSKAHTIIGLYSSTGGVDTSGDEKHVTISCRVKSEVDNIAVRILFEHYDGEVRTSIGAANLNLTTRIISKTGQTSRVTARSVKDDATGWIFFEATLKADTTENTVGGFVQYSPDTGQMVTSGDYLDVTTPQIEAGTGASSFIVTGTAP
;
A
#
# COMPACT_ATOMS: atom_id res chain seq x y z
N MET A 1 64.14 40.26 97.89
CA MET A 1 65.47 39.77 98.30
C MET A 1 66.43 40.65 97.54
N THR A 2 67.17 41.49 98.26
CA THR A 2 67.98 42.54 97.63
C THR A 2 69.29 41.99 97.08
N VAL A 3 69.75 42.56 95.98
CA VAL A 3 71.06 42.33 95.38
C VAL A 3 71.98 43.46 95.77
N LYS A 4 73.13 43.10 96.35
CA LYS A 4 74.10 44.09 96.81
C LYS A 4 74.88 44.67 95.63
N ILE A 5 74.71 45.97 95.38
CA ILE A 5 75.48 46.73 94.40
C ILE A 5 76.50 47.58 95.17
N SER A 6 77.77 47.23 95.04
CA SER A 6 78.85 47.86 95.80
C SER A 6 80.14 47.93 95.01
N GLY A 7 80.93 48.98 95.23
CA GLY A 7 82.19 49.17 94.54
C GLY A 7 82.86 50.50 94.89
N VAL A 8 83.85 50.91 94.11
CA VAL A 8 84.47 52.24 94.19
C VAL A 8 84.07 53.03 92.96
N LEU A 9 83.37 54.15 93.14
CA LEU A 9 83.05 55.08 92.07
C LEU A 9 84.30 55.89 91.73
N LYS A 10 84.79 55.72 90.50
CA LYS A 10 86.00 56.37 90.00
C LYS A 10 85.69 57.22 88.78
N ASP A 11 86.43 58.30 88.59
CA ASP A 11 86.40 59.07 87.35
C ASP A 11 87.16 58.34 86.23
N GLY A 12 87.13 58.92 85.02
CA GLY A 12 87.82 58.36 83.85
C GLY A 12 89.35 58.30 83.97
N THR A 13 89.95 58.87 85.02
CA THR A 13 91.38 58.79 85.35
C THR A 13 91.68 57.84 86.51
N GLY A 14 90.64 57.18 87.06
CA GLY A 14 90.74 56.21 88.14
C GLY A 14 90.77 56.80 89.56
N LYS A 15 90.60 58.13 89.71
CA LYS A 15 90.54 58.78 91.03
C LYS A 15 89.14 58.62 91.64
N PRO A 16 89.01 58.51 92.98
CA PRO A 16 87.71 58.43 93.64
C PRO A 16 86.86 59.68 93.40
N VAL A 17 85.59 59.49 93.06
CA VAL A 17 84.63 60.59 92.94
C VAL A 17 84.02 60.87 94.31
N GLN A 18 84.47 61.94 94.96
CA GLN A 18 83.94 62.42 96.25
C GLN A 18 82.69 63.30 96.06
N ASN A 19 81.89 63.46 97.12
CA ASN A 19 80.68 64.30 97.15
C ASN A 19 79.67 64.00 96.02
N CYS A 20 79.57 62.73 95.62
CA CYS A 20 78.59 62.25 94.65
C CYS A 20 77.43 61.56 95.38
N THR A 21 76.24 61.58 94.77
CA THR A 21 75.09 60.75 95.16
C THR A 21 74.72 59.88 93.97
N ILE A 22 74.73 58.56 94.15
CA ILE A 22 74.24 57.59 93.17
C ILE A 22 72.74 57.46 93.38
N VAL A 23 71.94 57.66 92.33
CA VAL A 23 70.48 57.64 92.39
C VAL A 23 69.93 56.57 91.44
N LEU A 24 69.12 55.66 91.96
CA LEU A 24 68.41 54.64 91.20
C LEU A 24 66.91 54.93 91.22
N LYS A 25 66.32 55.23 90.06
CA LYS A 25 64.88 55.48 89.91
C LYS A 25 64.20 54.33 89.18
N ALA A 26 63.20 53.70 89.79
CA ALA A 26 62.47 52.59 89.18
C ALA A 26 61.73 53.03 87.90
N ARG A 27 61.89 52.29 86.80
CA ARG A 27 61.28 52.59 85.48
C ARG A 27 59.95 51.88 85.24
N ARG A 28 59.68 50.80 85.96
CA ARG A 28 58.44 50.01 85.90
C ARG A 28 58.12 49.50 87.30
N THR A 29 56.82 49.33 87.60
CA THR A 29 56.38 48.71 88.85
C THR A 29 56.71 47.22 88.80
N SER A 30 57.51 46.74 89.74
CA SER A 30 57.72 45.33 90.01
C SER A 30 56.85 44.88 91.19
N SER A 31 56.91 43.60 91.54
CA SER A 31 56.22 43.04 92.71
C SER A 31 56.70 43.59 94.05
N THR A 32 57.88 44.22 94.12
CA THR A 32 58.45 44.78 95.35
C THR A 32 58.76 46.27 95.27
N VAL A 33 58.85 46.87 94.08
CA VAL A 33 59.18 48.29 93.90
C VAL A 33 58.23 48.96 92.91
N VAL A 34 57.62 50.08 93.32
CA VAL A 34 56.70 50.84 92.47
C VAL A 34 57.46 51.76 91.51
N VAL A 35 56.97 51.94 90.28
CA VAL A 35 57.59 52.86 89.31
C VAL A 35 57.77 54.27 89.88
N ASN A 36 58.86 54.94 89.49
CA ASN A 36 59.29 56.28 89.91
C ASN A 36 59.82 56.45 91.33
N THR A 37 59.79 55.41 92.19
CA THR A 37 60.46 55.47 93.49
C THR A 37 61.98 55.54 93.31
N VAL A 38 62.66 56.16 94.28
CA VAL A 38 64.09 56.46 94.21
C VAL A 38 64.82 55.88 95.42
N ALA A 39 65.95 55.22 95.18
CA ALA A 39 66.96 54.88 96.18
C ALA A 39 68.23 55.69 95.90
N SER A 40 68.94 56.12 96.95
CA SER A 40 70.16 56.92 96.82
C SER A 40 71.23 56.49 97.81
N GLU A 41 72.49 56.53 97.39
CA GLU A 41 73.67 56.20 98.20
C GLU A 41 74.80 57.20 97.95
N ASN A 42 75.49 57.60 99.01
CA ASN A 42 76.58 58.57 98.96
C ASN A 42 77.92 57.83 99.18
N PRO A 43 78.82 57.77 98.18
CA PRO A 43 80.13 57.17 98.38
C PRO A 43 80.96 57.92 99.43
N ASP A 44 81.82 57.21 100.15
CA ASP A 44 82.74 57.79 101.15
C ASP A 44 83.89 58.62 100.52
N GLU A 45 84.78 59.19 101.34
CA GLU A 45 85.95 59.96 100.86
C GLU A 45 86.89 59.15 99.95
N ALA A 46 86.86 57.81 100.03
CA ALA A 46 87.59 56.89 99.15
C ALA A 46 86.77 56.44 97.93
N GLY A 47 85.56 57.00 97.72
CA GLY A 47 84.64 56.71 96.64
C GLY A 47 83.89 55.38 96.78
N ARG A 48 83.93 54.72 97.95
CA ARG A 48 83.28 53.42 98.16
C ARG A 48 81.79 53.61 98.39
N TYR A 49 80.96 52.85 97.67
CA TYR A 49 79.51 52.79 97.86
C TYR A 49 79.05 51.35 98.06
N SER A 50 77.93 51.17 98.76
CA SER A 50 77.33 49.86 98.97
C SER A 50 75.85 49.98 99.27
N MET A 51 74.99 49.56 98.35
CA MET A 51 73.55 49.57 98.53
C MET A 51 72.93 48.20 98.23
N ASP A 52 71.87 47.86 98.96
CA ASP A 52 71.05 46.68 98.72
C ASP A 52 69.85 47.06 97.83
N VAL A 53 69.78 46.52 96.61
CA VAL A 53 68.82 46.93 95.57
C VAL A 53 67.86 45.79 95.26
N GLU A 54 66.55 46.03 95.34
CA GLU A 54 65.53 45.05 94.94
C GLU A 54 65.52 44.80 93.42
N TYR A 55 64.94 43.68 92.98
CA TYR A 55 64.85 43.36 91.55
C TYR A 55 63.87 44.28 90.82
N GLY A 56 64.28 44.70 89.62
CA GLY A 56 63.54 45.67 88.83
C GLY A 56 64.44 46.35 87.80
N GLN A 57 63.81 47.23 87.03
CA GLN A 57 64.52 48.04 86.04
C GLN A 57 64.65 49.47 86.55
N TYR A 58 65.87 49.99 86.58
CA TYR A 58 66.18 51.28 87.19
C TYR A 58 66.95 52.18 86.22
N SER A 59 66.58 53.45 86.21
CA SER A 59 67.34 54.53 85.60
C SER A 59 68.37 55.02 86.63
N VAL A 60 69.65 54.98 86.27
CA VAL A 60 70.78 55.39 87.13
C VAL A 60 71.18 56.83 86.82
N ALA A 61 71.34 57.65 87.86
CA ALA A 61 71.87 59.00 87.74
C ALA A 61 72.96 59.25 88.79
N LEU A 62 73.97 60.04 88.44
CA LEU A 62 75.06 60.47 89.31
C LEU A 62 74.94 61.98 89.55
N LEU A 63 74.86 62.38 90.81
CA LEU A 63 74.72 63.77 91.23
C LEU A 63 75.97 64.18 92.01
N VAL A 64 76.89 64.90 91.37
CA VAL A 64 78.09 65.44 92.02
C VAL A 64 77.82 66.87 92.48
N GLU A 65 78.15 67.20 93.72
CA GLU A 65 77.92 68.53 94.28
C GLU A 65 78.58 69.62 93.41
N GLY A 66 77.79 70.61 92.99
CA GLY A 66 78.21 71.68 92.07
C GLY A 66 78.04 71.39 90.57
N PHE A 67 77.60 70.19 90.17
CA PHE A 67 77.34 69.81 88.77
C PHE A 67 75.89 69.37 88.54
N PRO A 68 75.33 69.55 87.33
CA PRO A 68 73.98 69.06 87.02
C PRO A 68 73.92 67.52 87.07
N PRO A 69 72.78 66.93 87.50
CA PRO A 69 72.59 65.48 87.51
C PRO A 69 72.86 64.86 86.14
N SER A 70 73.72 63.83 86.10
CA SER A 70 74.06 63.11 84.86
C SER A 70 73.40 61.73 84.84
N HIS A 71 72.70 61.41 83.75
CA HIS A 71 72.11 60.07 83.58
C HIS A 71 73.18 59.09 83.11
N ALA A 72 73.47 58.08 83.93
CA ALA A 72 74.52 57.11 83.67
C ALA A 72 74.05 55.92 82.81
N GLY A 73 72.74 55.66 82.76
CA GLY A 73 72.15 54.59 81.94
C GLY A 73 70.99 53.88 82.65
N THR A 74 70.49 52.80 82.05
CA THR A 74 69.48 51.93 82.67
C THR A 74 70.13 50.62 83.07
N ILE A 75 69.80 50.12 84.27
CA ILE A 75 70.16 48.78 84.72
C ILE A 75 68.91 47.92 84.89
N THR A 76 69.06 46.61 84.73
CA THR A 76 68.04 45.63 85.10
C THR A 76 68.63 44.69 86.14
N VAL A 77 68.05 44.67 87.34
CA VAL A 77 68.41 43.77 88.43
C VAL A 77 67.41 42.61 88.42
N TYR A 78 67.88 41.39 88.23
CA TYR A 78 67.04 40.19 88.22
C TYR A 78 67.05 39.51 89.59
N GLU A 79 66.05 38.68 89.89
CA GLU A 79 65.88 37.98 91.18
C GLU A 79 67.07 37.05 91.54
N GLY A 80 67.86 36.64 90.55
CA GLY A 80 69.09 35.85 90.71
C GLY A 80 70.39 36.59 90.37
N SER A 81 70.35 37.92 90.21
CA SER A 81 71.56 38.70 89.90
C SER A 81 72.59 38.56 91.04
N ARG A 82 73.85 38.28 90.68
CA ARG A 82 74.95 38.21 91.66
C ARG A 82 75.34 39.62 92.13
N PRO A 83 75.80 39.79 93.38
CA PRO A 83 76.39 41.05 93.83
C PRO A 83 77.53 41.50 92.91
N GLY A 84 77.61 42.80 92.64
CA GLY A 84 78.56 43.37 91.67
C GLY A 84 78.67 44.88 91.77
N THR A 85 79.49 45.48 90.91
CA THR A 85 79.65 46.94 90.82
C THR A 85 78.54 47.54 89.95
N LEU A 86 78.23 48.82 90.15
CA LEU A 86 77.26 49.55 89.32
C LEU A 86 77.61 49.49 87.83
N ASN A 87 78.90 49.49 87.49
CA ASN A 87 79.38 49.35 86.11
C ASN A 87 79.04 47.98 85.51
N ASP A 88 79.10 46.90 86.30
CA ASP A 88 78.74 45.56 85.84
C ASP A 88 77.27 45.48 85.42
N PHE A 89 76.39 46.19 86.15
CA PHE A 89 74.97 46.26 85.82
C PHE A 89 74.68 47.24 84.66
N LEU A 90 75.42 48.35 84.54
CA LEU A 90 75.28 49.30 83.43
C LEU A 90 75.82 48.75 82.10
N GLY A 91 76.74 47.79 82.14
CA GLY A 91 77.30 47.13 80.96
C GLY A 91 76.56 45.88 80.50
N ALA A 92 75.51 45.44 81.21
CA ALA A 92 74.78 44.23 80.88
C ALA A 92 73.82 44.45 79.68
N MET A 93 73.85 43.55 78.68
CA MET A 93 72.94 43.57 77.52
C MET A 93 71.46 43.45 77.96
N THR A 94 70.57 44.17 77.29
CA THR A 94 69.12 44.18 77.57
C THR A 94 68.32 43.33 76.58
N GLU A 95 67.06 42.97 76.90
CA GLU A 95 66.20 42.10 76.05
C GLU A 95 65.99 42.63 74.61
N ASP A 96 66.11 43.94 74.38
CA ASP A 96 66.01 44.54 73.04
C ASP A 96 67.29 44.29 72.20
N ASP A 97 68.44 44.04 72.84
CA ASP A 97 69.72 43.76 72.18
C ASP A 97 69.81 42.31 71.66
N VAL A 98 68.91 41.43 72.09
CA VAL A 98 68.98 39.97 71.86
C VAL A 98 68.06 39.46 70.76
N ARG A 99 67.24 40.31 70.11
CA ARG A 99 66.33 39.87 69.02
C ARG A 99 66.90 40.22 67.63
N PRO A 100 67.37 39.24 66.82
CA PRO A 100 68.02 39.51 65.54
C PRO A 100 67.04 39.96 64.45
N GLU A 101 67.40 40.98 63.66
CA GLU A 101 66.61 41.51 62.53
C GLU A 101 66.29 40.45 61.45
N ALA A 102 67.11 39.40 61.36
CA ALA A 102 66.90 38.26 60.48
C ALA A 102 65.56 37.53 60.73
N LEU A 103 65.13 37.42 61.99
CA LEU A 103 63.89 36.73 62.35
C LEU A 103 62.66 37.50 61.86
N ARG A 104 62.71 38.84 61.89
CA ARG A 104 61.63 39.71 61.40
C ARG A 104 61.46 39.64 59.88
N ARG A 105 62.56 39.54 59.13
CA ARG A 105 62.52 39.37 57.66
C ARG A 105 61.96 38.00 57.26
N PHE A 106 62.25 36.96 58.05
CA PHE A 106 61.73 35.62 57.83
C PHE A 106 60.20 35.56 57.99
N GLU A 107 59.63 36.19 59.02
CA GLU A 107 58.18 36.25 59.21
C GLU A 107 57.44 36.97 58.07
N LEU A 108 58.02 38.08 57.56
CA LEU A 108 57.46 38.78 56.39
C LEU A 108 57.49 37.90 55.13
N MET A 109 58.58 37.15 54.91
CA MET A 109 58.68 36.22 53.79
C MET A 109 57.64 35.10 53.89
N VAL A 110 57.42 34.53 55.07
CA VAL A 110 56.40 33.47 55.28
C VAL A 110 54.99 34.00 55.00
N ASN A 111 54.66 35.22 55.44
CA ASN A 111 53.35 35.83 55.15
C ASN A 111 53.16 36.09 53.66
N GLU A 112 54.20 36.50 52.95
CA GLU A 112 54.12 36.74 51.51
C GLU A 112 54.00 35.43 50.71
N VAL A 113 54.71 34.38 51.13
CA VAL A 113 54.54 33.02 50.57
C VAL A 113 53.12 32.50 50.82
N ALA A 114 52.56 32.70 52.02
CA ALA A 114 51.19 32.32 52.32
C ALA A 114 50.16 33.07 51.45
N ARG A 115 50.38 34.37 51.22
CA ARG A 115 49.56 35.20 50.32
C ARG A 115 49.63 34.69 48.87
N HIS A 116 50.83 34.40 48.37
CA HIS A 116 51.04 33.87 47.02
C HIS A 116 50.43 32.47 46.85
N ALA A 117 50.57 31.59 47.84
CA ALA A 117 49.95 30.26 47.84
C ALA A 117 48.42 30.35 47.83
N GLY A 118 47.84 31.28 48.61
CA GLY A 118 46.42 31.58 48.59
C GLY A 118 45.93 32.09 47.22
N ALA A 119 46.65 33.04 46.62
CA ALA A 119 46.33 33.57 45.29
C ALA A 119 46.47 32.50 44.19
N SER A 120 47.50 31.65 44.26
CA SER A 120 47.70 30.53 43.33
C SER A 120 46.57 29.51 43.43
N SER A 121 46.15 29.16 44.65
CA SER A 121 45.03 28.24 44.88
C SER A 121 43.71 28.80 44.34
N GLN A 122 43.44 30.10 44.53
CA GLN A 122 42.27 30.76 43.95
C GLN A 122 42.33 30.79 42.42
N SER A 123 43.51 31.04 41.84
CA SER A 123 43.72 31.03 40.39
C SER A 123 43.47 29.63 39.81
N ALA A 124 43.97 28.58 40.45
CA ALA A 124 43.71 27.19 40.05
C ALA A 124 42.21 26.84 40.10
N ALA A 125 41.51 27.28 41.16
CA ALA A 125 40.06 27.08 41.27
C ALA A 125 39.29 27.84 40.18
N ALA A 126 39.70 29.07 39.83
CA ALA A 126 39.11 29.84 38.75
C ALA A 126 39.35 29.19 37.38
N ALA A 127 40.56 28.68 37.13
CA ALA A 127 40.88 27.93 35.92
C ALA A 127 40.00 26.68 35.79
N LYS A 128 39.78 25.94 36.89
CA LYS A 128 38.91 24.75 36.87
C LYS A 128 37.44 25.09 36.57
N LYS A 129 36.93 26.19 37.13
CA LYS A 129 35.60 26.72 36.79
C LYS A 129 35.51 27.11 35.31
N SER A 130 36.56 27.76 34.78
CA SER A 130 36.63 28.15 33.37
C SER A 130 36.63 26.93 32.44
N GLU A 131 37.40 25.89 32.76
CA GLU A 131 37.39 24.61 32.03
C GLU A 131 35.98 23.99 32.00
N THR A 132 35.29 24.00 33.15
CA THR A 132 33.92 23.48 33.26
C THR A 132 32.93 24.31 32.42
N ALA A 133 33.05 25.65 32.45
CA ALA A 133 32.23 26.54 31.65
C ALA A 133 32.47 26.32 30.14
N ALA A 134 33.73 26.14 29.72
CA ALA A 134 34.08 25.85 28.34
C ALA A 134 33.48 24.51 27.87
N ALA A 135 33.52 23.48 28.71
CA ALA A 135 32.88 22.19 28.42
C ALA A 135 31.35 22.32 28.27
N SER A 136 30.69 23.06 29.15
CA SER A 136 29.26 23.36 29.05
C SER A 136 28.92 24.12 27.77
N SER A 137 29.71 25.14 27.40
CA SER A 137 29.53 25.89 26.16
C SER A 137 29.70 25.01 24.92
N LYS A 138 30.66 24.08 24.92
CA LYS A 138 30.84 23.11 23.83
C LYS A 138 29.60 22.22 23.68
N ASN A 139 29.04 21.74 24.79
CA ASN A 139 27.82 20.93 24.77
C ASN A 139 26.61 21.73 24.27
N ALA A 140 26.45 22.98 24.72
CA ALA A 140 25.39 23.86 24.24
C ALA A 140 25.50 24.15 22.73
N ALA A 141 26.71 24.36 22.21
CA ALA A 141 26.95 24.52 20.78
C ALA A 141 26.55 23.25 20.00
N LYS A 142 26.87 22.06 20.52
CA LYS A 142 26.48 20.78 19.89
C LYS A 142 24.96 20.58 19.87
N THR A 143 24.28 20.95 20.95
CA THR A 143 22.81 20.95 21.00
C THR A 143 22.23 21.93 19.97
N SER A 144 22.82 23.11 19.82
CA SER A 144 22.40 24.11 18.84
C SER A 144 22.56 23.60 17.40
N GLU A 145 23.68 22.96 17.06
CA GLU A 145 23.87 22.28 15.76
C GLU A 145 22.77 21.25 15.49
N THR A 146 22.43 20.45 16.50
CA THR A 146 21.40 19.41 16.39
C THR A 146 20.02 20.04 16.15
N ASN A 147 19.69 21.10 16.88
CA ASN A 147 18.42 21.81 16.72
C ASN A 147 18.31 22.49 15.34
N ALA A 148 19.41 23.04 14.82
CA ALA A 148 19.45 23.61 13.47
C ALA A 148 19.22 22.53 12.40
N ALA A 149 19.85 21.36 12.53
CA ALA A 149 19.64 20.23 11.62
C ALA A 149 18.18 19.73 11.65
N ASN A 150 17.60 19.59 12.84
CA ASN A 150 16.19 19.21 12.99
C ASN A 150 15.24 20.24 12.37
N SER A 151 15.53 21.53 12.54
CA SER A 151 14.74 22.62 11.95
C SER A 151 14.82 22.60 10.42
N ALA A 152 15.99 22.31 9.84
CA ALA A 152 16.15 22.16 8.39
C ALA A 152 15.35 20.96 7.84
N GLN A 153 15.34 19.83 8.55
CA GLN A 153 14.52 18.67 8.18
C GLN A 153 13.01 18.99 8.25
N ALA A 154 12.56 19.68 9.30
CA ALA A 154 11.17 20.10 9.44
C ALA A 154 10.73 21.06 8.31
N ALA A 155 11.62 21.97 7.89
CA ALA A 155 11.37 22.86 6.76
C ALA A 155 11.25 22.09 5.44
N ALA A 156 12.13 21.12 5.18
CA ALA A 156 12.08 20.27 3.98
C ALA A 156 10.80 19.41 3.93
N ALA A 157 10.39 18.85 5.07
CA ALA A 157 9.12 18.13 5.19
C ALA A 157 7.92 19.03 4.91
N SER A 158 7.93 20.27 5.42
CA SER A 158 6.88 21.26 5.19
C SER A 158 6.79 21.67 3.71
N GLN A 159 7.93 21.83 3.04
CA GLN A 159 7.97 22.12 1.59
C GLN A 159 7.35 20.98 0.78
N THR A 160 7.65 19.73 1.14
CA THR A 160 7.06 18.54 0.51
C THR A 160 5.55 18.47 0.73
N ALA A 161 5.07 18.72 1.94
CA ALA A 161 3.65 18.75 2.26
C ALA A 161 2.89 19.85 1.47
N SER A 162 3.51 21.01 1.30
CA SER A 162 2.96 22.11 0.51
C SER A 162 2.86 21.75 -0.98
N ALA A 163 3.89 21.13 -1.55
CA ALA A 163 3.88 20.65 -2.94
C ALA A 163 2.77 19.59 -3.16
N ASN A 164 2.63 18.63 -2.24
CA ASN A 164 1.56 17.62 -2.31
C ASN A 164 0.17 18.27 -2.23
N SER A 165 0.00 19.29 -1.39
CA SER A 165 -1.25 20.04 -1.29
C SER A 165 -1.58 20.79 -2.58
N ALA A 166 -0.60 21.40 -3.25
CA ALA A 166 -0.78 22.04 -4.55
C ALA A 166 -1.22 21.03 -5.63
N THR A 167 -0.61 19.84 -5.66
CA THR A 167 -1.02 18.77 -6.58
C THR A 167 -2.43 18.28 -6.31
N ALA A 168 -2.81 18.10 -5.03
CA ALA A 168 -4.17 17.72 -4.64
C ALA A 168 -5.20 18.77 -5.07
N ALA A 169 -4.90 20.06 -4.87
CA ALA A 169 -5.76 21.16 -5.32
C ALA A 169 -5.95 21.13 -6.85
N LYS A 170 -4.89 20.87 -7.63
CA LYS A 170 -4.99 20.78 -9.09
C LYS A 170 -5.84 19.59 -9.54
N LYS A 171 -5.71 18.43 -8.89
CA LYS A 171 -6.56 17.26 -9.15
C LYS A 171 -8.03 17.56 -8.84
N SER A 172 -8.30 18.30 -7.76
CA SER A 172 -9.66 18.73 -7.41
C SER A 172 -10.25 19.69 -8.46
N GLU A 173 -9.46 20.61 -8.99
CA GLU A 173 -9.89 21.51 -10.09
C GLU A 173 -10.30 20.72 -11.34
N THR A 174 -9.50 19.74 -11.75
CA THR A 174 -9.84 18.85 -12.87
C THR A 174 -11.10 18.04 -12.61
N SER A 175 -11.26 17.52 -11.40
CA SER A 175 -12.45 16.75 -11.02
C SER A 175 -13.72 17.60 -11.09
N ALA A 176 -13.65 18.87 -10.65
CA ALA A 176 -14.76 19.81 -10.76
C ALA A 176 -15.15 20.10 -12.23
N LYS A 177 -14.17 20.28 -13.13
CA LYS A 177 -14.42 20.48 -14.57
C LYS A 177 -15.05 19.26 -15.23
N ASN A 178 -14.61 18.06 -14.85
CA ASN A 178 -15.20 16.81 -15.34
C ASN A 178 -16.67 16.70 -14.90
N SER A 179 -16.98 17.01 -13.63
CA SER A 179 -18.35 17.05 -13.13
C SER A 179 -19.22 18.06 -13.86
N GLU A 180 -18.70 19.25 -14.19
CA GLU A 180 -19.44 20.25 -14.98
C GLU A 180 -19.83 19.71 -16.37
N THR A 181 -18.92 18.97 -17.02
CA THR A 181 -19.15 18.37 -18.34
C THR A 181 -20.16 17.22 -18.26
N ALA A 182 -20.08 16.40 -17.22
CA ALA A 182 -21.05 15.32 -16.96
C ALA A 182 -22.46 15.89 -16.75
N THR A 183 -22.60 17.00 -16.02
CA THR A 183 -23.89 17.69 -15.83
C THR A 183 -24.48 18.16 -17.16
N LYS A 184 -23.66 18.80 -18.02
CA LYS A 184 -24.09 19.25 -19.36
C LYS A 184 -24.55 18.08 -20.25
N ALA A 185 -23.85 16.94 -20.19
CA ALA A 185 -24.25 15.74 -20.90
C ALA A 185 -25.59 15.18 -20.38
N SER A 186 -25.77 15.17 -19.05
CA SER A 186 -27.02 14.74 -18.42
C SER A 186 -28.22 15.62 -18.83
N GLU A 187 -28.04 16.94 -18.90
CA GLU A 187 -29.08 17.86 -19.40
C GLU A 187 -29.48 17.56 -20.84
N LYS A 188 -28.52 17.22 -21.70
CA LYS A 188 -28.80 16.82 -23.09
C LYS A 188 -29.59 15.51 -23.15
N ASN A 189 -29.21 14.52 -22.35
CA ASN A 189 -29.90 13.23 -22.28
C ASN A 189 -31.34 13.37 -21.76
N ALA A 190 -31.57 14.26 -20.79
CA ALA A 190 -32.91 14.59 -20.31
C ALA A 190 -33.78 15.21 -21.42
N LYS A 191 -33.23 16.14 -22.21
CA LYS A 191 -33.94 16.71 -23.38
C LYS A 191 -34.25 15.65 -24.44
N SER A 192 -33.30 14.78 -24.76
CA SER A 192 -33.52 13.66 -25.69
C SER A 192 -34.61 12.71 -25.20
N SER A 193 -34.64 12.41 -23.90
CA SER A 193 -35.68 11.58 -23.29
C SER A 193 -37.06 12.23 -23.36
N GLN A 194 -37.13 13.55 -23.15
CA GLN A 194 -38.37 14.31 -23.32
C GLN A 194 -38.91 14.24 -24.76
N THR A 195 -38.02 14.37 -25.76
CA THR A 195 -38.41 14.22 -27.18
C THR A 195 -38.89 12.81 -27.48
N ALA A 196 -38.18 11.78 -27.02
CA ALA A 196 -38.57 10.39 -27.22
C ALA A 196 -39.95 10.09 -26.59
N ALA A 197 -40.21 10.61 -25.39
CA ALA A 197 -41.52 10.50 -24.76
C ALA A 197 -42.62 11.18 -25.59
N LYS A 198 -42.34 12.35 -26.17
CA LYS A 198 -43.28 13.06 -27.06
C LYS A 198 -43.58 12.26 -28.33
N THR A 199 -42.57 11.65 -28.94
CA THR A 199 -42.75 10.75 -30.10
C THR A 199 -43.58 9.53 -29.73
N SER A 200 -43.32 8.94 -28.56
CA SER A 200 -44.10 7.79 -28.07
C SER A 200 -45.57 8.15 -27.84
N GLU A 201 -45.86 9.37 -27.35
CA GLU A 201 -47.22 9.89 -27.21
C GLU A 201 -47.94 9.94 -28.57
N THR A 202 -47.26 10.41 -29.62
CA THR A 202 -47.82 10.45 -30.99
C THR A 202 -48.08 9.06 -31.54
N ASN A 203 -47.10 8.15 -31.44
CA ASN A 203 -47.22 6.78 -31.94
C ASN A 203 -48.37 6.02 -31.25
N ALA A 204 -48.61 6.29 -29.96
CA ALA A 204 -49.75 5.72 -29.24
C ALA A 204 -51.09 6.20 -29.80
N LYS A 205 -51.21 7.50 -30.13
CA LYS A 205 -52.42 8.07 -30.78
C LYS A 205 -52.65 7.47 -32.18
N ASP A 206 -51.59 7.29 -32.96
CA ASP A 206 -51.69 6.67 -34.28
C ASP A 206 -52.12 5.20 -34.17
N SER A 207 -51.60 4.49 -33.16
CA SER A 207 -51.99 3.11 -32.88
C SER A 207 -53.46 3.01 -32.46
N GLU A 208 -53.97 3.96 -31.66
CA GLU A 208 -55.40 4.03 -31.32
C GLU A 208 -56.26 4.23 -32.57
N ALA A 209 -55.85 5.10 -33.49
CA ALA A 209 -56.55 5.32 -34.75
C ALA A 209 -56.57 4.05 -35.63
N ASN A 210 -55.44 3.37 -35.76
CA ASN A 210 -55.32 2.12 -36.52
C ASN A 210 -56.17 0.98 -35.92
N ALA A 211 -56.28 0.92 -34.60
CA ALA A 211 -57.16 -0.02 -33.92
C ALA A 211 -58.64 0.21 -34.28
N LYS A 212 -59.10 1.48 -34.32
CA LYS A 212 -60.48 1.82 -34.75
C LYS A 212 -60.75 1.47 -36.22
N VAL A 213 -59.75 1.66 -37.09
CA VAL A 213 -59.84 1.23 -38.50
C VAL A 213 -59.98 -0.29 -38.60
N SER A 214 -59.18 -1.02 -37.81
CA SER A 214 -59.21 -2.48 -37.78
C SER A 214 -60.54 -3.02 -37.23
N GLU A 215 -61.08 -2.40 -36.18
CA GLU A 215 -62.42 -2.71 -35.64
C GLU A 215 -63.49 -2.56 -36.72
N THR A 216 -63.43 -1.46 -37.50
CA THR A 216 -64.36 -1.21 -38.61
C THR A 216 -64.21 -2.27 -39.71
N ALA A 217 -62.99 -2.64 -40.07
CA ALA A 217 -62.71 -3.67 -41.08
C ALA A 217 -63.21 -5.06 -40.64
N ALA A 218 -63.03 -5.41 -39.36
CA ALA A 218 -63.54 -6.64 -38.79
C ALA A 218 -65.08 -6.67 -38.81
N ALA A 219 -65.74 -5.57 -38.44
CA ALA A 219 -67.20 -5.45 -38.50
C ALA A 219 -67.72 -5.61 -39.94
N ASN A 220 -67.03 -5.06 -40.94
CA ASN A 220 -67.37 -5.23 -42.35
C ASN A 220 -67.16 -6.68 -42.83
N SER A 221 -66.06 -7.32 -42.40
CA SER A 221 -65.78 -8.72 -42.71
C SER A 221 -66.82 -9.66 -42.10
N ALA A 222 -67.27 -9.40 -40.87
CA ALA A 222 -68.34 -10.14 -40.23
C ALA A 222 -69.66 -10.03 -41.02
N LYS A 223 -70.02 -8.83 -41.50
CA LYS A 223 -71.18 -8.64 -42.38
C LYS A 223 -71.05 -9.41 -43.70
N ALA A 224 -69.86 -9.38 -44.33
CA ALA A 224 -69.60 -10.13 -45.56
C ALA A 224 -69.66 -11.65 -45.35
N SER A 225 -69.16 -12.13 -44.21
CA SER A 225 -69.25 -13.55 -43.82
C SER A 225 -70.71 -13.97 -43.59
N ALA A 226 -71.52 -13.16 -42.92
CA ALA A 226 -72.95 -13.44 -42.74
C ALA A 226 -73.70 -13.51 -44.09
N ALA A 227 -73.39 -12.60 -45.03
CA ALA A 227 -73.91 -12.67 -46.39
C ALA A 227 -73.46 -13.95 -47.12
N SER A 228 -72.19 -14.32 -46.98
CA SER A 228 -71.63 -15.54 -47.58
C SER A 228 -72.22 -16.81 -46.98
N GLN A 229 -72.47 -16.86 -45.68
CA GLN A 229 -73.18 -17.96 -45.02
C GLN A 229 -74.60 -18.11 -45.55
N THR A 230 -75.28 -17.00 -45.79
CA THR A 230 -76.63 -17.01 -46.38
C THR A 230 -76.59 -17.56 -47.82
N ALA A 231 -75.60 -17.15 -48.62
CA ALA A 231 -75.39 -17.66 -49.97
C ALA A 231 -74.98 -19.15 -49.98
N ALA A 232 -74.10 -19.56 -49.06
CA ALA A 232 -73.67 -20.95 -48.90
C ALA A 232 -74.82 -21.83 -48.43
N LYS A 233 -75.70 -21.36 -47.54
CA LYS A 233 -76.93 -22.06 -47.13
C LYS A 233 -77.85 -22.28 -48.33
N ALA A 234 -78.03 -21.27 -49.18
CA ALA A 234 -78.81 -21.41 -50.41
C ALA A 234 -78.17 -22.40 -51.40
N SER A 235 -76.85 -22.38 -51.53
CA SER A 235 -76.10 -23.34 -52.36
C SER A 235 -76.09 -24.74 -51.78
N GLU A 236 -76.07 -24.88 -50.45
CA GLU A 236 -76.18 -26.14 -49.72
C GLU A 236 -77.57 -26.74 -49.91
N ASP A 237 -78.65 -25.94 -49.84
CA ASP A 237 -80.00 -26.44 -50.11
C ASP A 237 -80.13 -26.94 -51.56
N ALA A 238 -79.55 -26.21 -52.53
CA ALA A 238 -79.47 -26.66 -53.93
C ALA A 238 -78.60 -27.91 -54.11
N ALA A 239 -77.49 -28.02 -53.36
CA ALA A 239 -76.59 -29.18 -53.40
C ALA A 239 -77.19 -30.38 -52.66
N ARG A 240 -78.00 -30.20 -51.62
CA ARG A 240 -78.72 -31.25 -50.88
C ARG A 240 -79.81 -31.88 -51.75
N GLU A 241 -80.43 -31.08 -52.61
CA GLU A 241 -81.32 -31.55 -53.67
C GLU A 241 -80.57 -32.42 -54.71
N TYR A 242 -79.29 -32.09 -54.98
CA TYR A 242 -78.41 -32.84 -55.89
C TYR A 242 -77.75 -34.08 -55.25
N ALA A 243 -77.40 -34.03 -53.96
CA ALA A 243 -76.65 -35.04 -53.23
C ALA A 243 -77.53 -36.17 -52.67
N ASN A 244 -78.87 -36.02 -52.68
CA ASN A 244 -79.81 -37.13 -52.46
C ASN A 244 -79.77 -38.21 -53.57
N GLN A 245 -78.92 -38.06 -54.61
CA GLN A 245 -78.75 -39.03 -55.69
C GLN A 245 -77.50 -39.91 -55.59
N THR A 246 -76.50 -39.63 -54.75
CA THR A 246 -75.27 -40.47 -54.71
C THR A 246 -74.59 -40.43 -53.35
N ALA A 247 -74.56 -41.59 -52.68
CA ALA A 247 -74.14 -41.79 -51.31
C ALA A 247 -72.64 -41.53 -51.04
N GLU A 248 -72.41 -40.86 -49.90
CA GLU A 248 -71.43 -41.10 -48.80
C GLU A 248 -70.87 -42.55 -48.71
N PRO A 249 -69.72 -42.86 -48.05
CA PRO A 249 -69.06 -42.09 -46.96
C PRO A 249 -67.50 -42.14 -46.91
N TYR A 250 -66.83 -41.21 -46.20
CA TYR A 250 -65.67 -41.45 -45.31
C TYR A 250 -65.21 -40.12 -44.71
N ARG A 251 -65.73 -39.76 -43.54
CA ARG A 251 -65.27 -38.57 -42.81
C ARG A 251 -65.44 -38.73 -41.31
N TYR A 252 -64.47 -39.34 -40.63
CA TYR A 252 -64.29 -39.17 -39.17
C TYR A 252 -62.88 -39.62 -38.77
N VAL A 253 -61.97 -38.66 -38.53
CA VAL A 253 -61.19 -38.48 -37.28
C VAL A 253 -60.44 -37.13 -37.41
N LEU A 254 -61.00 -36.02 -36.94
CA LEU A 254 -60.19 -34.83 -36.62
C LEU A 254 -60.73 -34.22 -35.32
N GLN A 255 -59.89 -34.27 -34.28
CA GLN A 255 -60.06 -33.48 -33.05
C GLN A 255 -60.02 -31.98 -33.41
N PRO A 256 -60.64 -31.09 -32.61
CA PRO A 256 -60.58 -29.66 -32.89
C PRO A 256 -59.12 -29.22 -33.02
N LEU A 257 -58.77 -28.70 -34.19
CA LEU A 257 -57.45 -28.14 -34.43
C LEU A 257 -57.27 -26.94 -33.51
N PRO A 258 -56.10 -26.77 -32.88
CA PRO A 258 -55.81 -25.60 -32.07
C PRO A 258 -55.90 -24.34 -32.93
N ASP A 259 -56.14 -23.19 -32.29
CA ASP A 259 -56.29 -21.88 -32.97
C ASP A 259 -55.08 -21.53 -33.84
N VAL A 260 -53.90 -22.03 -33.46
CA VAL A 260 -52.67 -21.97 -34.25
C VAL A 260 -52.00 -23.34 -34.26
N TRP A 261 -51.69 -23.85 -35.45
CA TRP A 261 -50.90 -25.06 -35.65
C TRP A 261 -49.81 -24.81 -36.70
N ILE A 262 -48.58 -24.71 -36.21
CA ILE A 262 -47.38 -24.57 -37.03
C ILE A 262 -46.64 -25.92 -37.04
N PRO A 263 -46.66 -26.68 -38.15
CA PRO A 263 -45.73 -27.78 -38.30
C PRO A 263 -44.32 -27.20 -38.50
N PHE A 264 -43.41 -27.49 -37.58
CA PHE A 264 -42.01 -27.10 -37.68
C PHE A 264 -41.28 -27.97 -38.72
N ASN A 265 -41.49 -27.62 -39.98
CA ASN A 265 -40.85 -28.16 -41.18
C ASN A 265 -40.29 -27.02 -42.05
N ASP A 266 -39.50 -27.37 -43.07
CA ASP A 266 -38.79 -26.42 -43.94
C ASP A 266 -39.71 -25.46 -44.69
N SER A 267 -40.99 -25.82 -44.90
CA SER A 267 -41.96 -24.98 -45.60
C SER A 267 -42.51 -23.87 -44.72
N LEU A 268 -42.47 -24.01 -43.38
CA LEU A 268 -43.05 -23.07 -42.42
C LEU A 268 -44.54 -22.74 -42.69
N ASP A 269 -45.23 -23.64 -43.40
CA ASP A 269 -46.63 -23.53 -43.77
C ASP A 269 -47.51 -23.91 -42.57
N MET A 270 -48.39 -23.01 -42.14
CA MET A 270 -49.32 -23.22 -41.04
C MET A 270 -50.52 -24.06 -41.50
N ILE A 271 -50.99 -24.96 -40.63
CA ILE A 271 -52.23 -25.72 -40.85
C ILE A 271 -53.44 -24.88 -40.41
N THR A 272 -53.36 -24.30 -39.21
CA THR A 272 -54.34 -23.36 -38.63
C THR A 272 -53.63 -22.12 -38.05
N GLY A 273 -54.35 -20.99 -37.97
CA GLY A 273 -53.83 -19.67 -37.61
C GLY A 273 -53.76 -18.70 -38.79
N TYR A 274 -53.40 -17.45 -38.52
CA TYR A 274 -53.28 -16.38 -39.51
C TYR A 274 -51.91 -15.69 -39.38
N SER A 275 -51.13 -15.70 -40.45
CA SER A 275 -49.87 -14.99 -40.60
C SER A 275 -49.67 -14.60 -42.08
N PRO A 276 -49.82 -13.30 -42.43
CA PRO A 276 -49.64 -12.85 -43.81
C PRO A 276 -48.17 -12.93 -44.23
N GLY A 277 -47.93 -13.48 -45.42
CA GLY A 277 -46.61 -13.66 -46.00
C GLY A 277 -46.67 -14.15 -47.45
N TYR A 278 -45.55 -14.67 -47.95
CA TYR A 278 -45.44 -15.20 -49.31
C TYR A 278 -44.85 -16.61 -49.29
N LYS A 279 -45.55 -17.57 -49.90
CA LYS A 279 -45.06 -18.94 -50.07
C LYS A 279 -44.41 -19.13 -51.43
N LYS A 280 -43.36 -19.95 -51.50
CA LYS A 280 -42.70 -20.32 -52.76
C LYS A 280 -43.40 -21.56 -53.34
N VAL A 281 -43.97 -21.45 -54.53
CA VAL A 281 -44.58 -22.58 -55.25
C VAL A 281 -43.76 -22.87 -56.49
N LYS A 282 -43.33 -24.11 -56.66
CA LYS A 282 -42.66 -24.57 -57.88
C LYS A 282 -43.71 -24.96 -58.92
N ILE A 283 -43.65 -24.36 -60.11
CA ILE A 283 -44.52 -24.66 -61.25
C ILE A 283 -43.60 -24.96 -62.44
N GLY A 284 -43.42 -26.25 -62.75
CA GLY A 284 -42.38 -26.69 -63.70
C GLY A 284 -40.98 -26.39 -63.13
N ASP A 285 -40.12 -25.73 -63.91
CA ASP A 285 -38.78 -25.30 -63.47
C ASP A 285 -38.76 -23.93 -62.79
N ASN A 286 -39.89 -23.20 -62.80
CA ASN A 286 -39.98 -21.86 -62.24
C ASN A 286 -40.44 -21.90 -60.77
N VAL A 287 -39.88 -20.99 -59.96
CA VAL A 287 -40.32 -20.74 -58.57
C VAL A 287 -41.08 -19.41 -58.55
N VAL A 288 -42.35 -19.44 -58.15
CA VAL A 288 -43.23 -18.27 -58.06
C VAL A 288 -43.58 -18.00 -56.60
N GLN A 289 -43.54 -16.73 -56.20
CA GLN A 289 -44.01 -16.30 -54.87
C GLN A 289 -45.50 -15.99 -54.93
N VAL A 290 -46.28 -16.60 -54.03
CA VAL A 290 -47.73 -16.43 -53.94
C VAL A 290 -48.07 -15.94 -52.54
N ALA A 291 -48.92 -14.92 -52.43
CA ALA A 291 -49.40 -14.45 -51.13
C ALA A 291 -50.11 -15.59 -50.37
N SER A 292 -49.82 -15.69 -49.08
CA SER A 292 -50.44 -16.65 -48.18
C SER A 292 -50.71 -16.00 -46.83
N ASP A 293 -51.82 -16.34 -46.21
CA ASP A 293 -52.19 -15.98 -44.84
C ASP A 293 -51.79 -17.05 -43.81
N LYS A 294 -50.99 -18.03 -44.23
CA LYS A 294 -50.56 -19.18 -43.42
C LYS A 294 -49.06 -19.43 -43.51
N GLN A 295 -48.28 -18.36 -43.66
CA GLN A 295 -46.82 -18.46 -43.73
C GLN A 295 -46.23 -17.93 -42.43
N VAL A 296 -45.50 -18.77 -41.69
CA VAL A 296 -44.73 -18.26 -40.54
C VAL A 296 -43.56 -17.42 -41.07
N ASN A 297 -43.53 -16.15 -40.69
CA ASN A 297 -42.43 -15.26 -41.02
C ASN A 297 -41.24 -15.58 -40.10
N PHE A 298 -40.11 -15.95 -40.70
CA PHE A 298 -38.85 -16.17 -39.98
C PHE A 298 -37.79 -15.20 -40.50
N SER A 299 -37.07 -14.56 -39.60
CA SER A 299 -35.98 -13.64 -39.96
C SER A 299 -34.73 -13.90 -39.12
N ARG A 300 -33.57 -13.83 -39.78
CA ARG A 300 -32.23 -13.87 -39.14
C ARG A 300 -31.28 -13.01 -39.95
N ALA A 301 -30.41 -12.26 -39.29
CA ALA A 301 -29.54 -11.28 -39.95
C ALA A 301 -28.33 -11.90 -40.69
N SER A 302 -27.94 -13.14 -40.38
CA SER A 302 -26.74 -13.79 -40.91
C SER A 302 -26.99 -15.26 -41.25
N THR A 303 -26.03 -15.88 -41.93
CA THR A 303 -25.95 -17.35 -41.98
C THR A 303 -25.63 -17.90 -40.59
N ALA A 304 -25.96 -19.17 -40.35
CA ALA A 304 -25.63 -19.85 -39.11
C ALA A 304 -25.53 -21.35 -39.33
N THR A 305 -24.67 -22.00 -38.57
CA THR A 305 -24.50 -23.47 -38.63
C THR A 305 -25.50 -24.17 -37.71
N TYR A 306 -25.79 -25.43 -37.98
CA TYR A 306 -26.53 -26.32 -37.09
C TYR A 306 -26.21 -27.77 -37.40
N ILE A 307 -26.56 -28.66 -36.48
CA ILE A 307 -26.53 -30.10 -36.73
C ILE A 307 -27.91 -30.54 -37.21
N ASN A 308 -28.02 -30.99 -38.45
CA ASN A 308 -29.31 -31.45 -38.96
C ASN A 308 -29.76 -32.75 -38.26
N LYS A 309 -30.98 -33.18 -38.53
CA LYS A 309 -31.56 -34.42 -37.96
C LYS A 309 -30.75 -35.69 -38.27
N SER A 310 -29.88 -35.64 -39.27
CA SER A 310 -28.98 -36.74 -39.65
C SER A 310 -27.61 -36.66 -38.97
N GLY A 311 -27.38 -35.66 -38.12
CA GLY A 311 -26.11 -35.43 -37.42
C GLY A 311 -25.10 -34.59 -38.20
N GLU A 312 -25.40 -34.17 -39.43
CA GLU A 312 -24.44 -33.46 -40.28
C GLU A 312 -24.41 -31.96 -39.98
N LEU A 313 -23.22 -31.36 -40.02
CA LEU A 313 -23.09 -29.90 -40.03
C LEU A 313 -23.70 -29.32 -41.31
N LYS A 314 -24.65 -28.41 -41.15
CA LYS A 314 -25.21 -27.60 -42.24
C LYS A 314 -25.06 -26.12 -41.94
N THR A 315 -24.97 -25.32 -42.99
CA THR A 315 -25.09 -23.87 -42.92
C THR A 315 -26.48 -23.50 -43.43
N ALA A 316 -27.28 -22.86 -42.58
CA ALA A 316 -28.53 -22.26 -42.98
C ALA A 316 -28.28 -20.85 -43.53
N GLU A 317 -28.91 -20.55 -44.66
CA GLU A 317 -28.87 -19.23 -45.29
C GLU A 317 -29.65 -18.20 -44.47
N ILE A 318 -29.41 -16.92 -44.75
CA ILE A 318 -30.18 -15.81 -44.14
C ILE A 318 -31.70 -16.10 -44.27
N ASN A 319 -32.43 -15.96 -43.17
CA ASN A 319 -33.86 -16.27 -43.06
C ASN A 319 -34.26 -17.74 -43.31
N GLU A 320 -33.33 -18.69 -43.29
CA GLU A 320 -33.63 -20.12 -43.31
C GLU A 320 -33.69 -20.69 -41.88
N PRO A 321 -34.79 -21.33 -41.45
CA PRO A 321 -34.89 -21.94 -40.12
C PRO A 321 -33.89 -23.10 -39.97
N ARG A 322 -33.43 -23.35 -38.75
CA ARG A 322 -32.51 -24.46 -38.43
C ARG A 322 -33.28 -25.53 -37.68
N PHE A 323 -33.39 -26.71 -38.27
CA PHE A 323 -34.09 -27.84 -37.66
C PHE A 323 -33.10 -28.95 -37.28
N GLU A 324 -32.89 -29.10 -35.98
CA GLU A 324 -32.06 -30.15 -35.39
C GLU A 324 -32.91 -31.39 -35.06
N CYS A 325 -32.28 -32.41 -34.44
CA CYS A 325 -32.98 -33.61 -33.99
C CYS A 325 -34.14 -33.29 -33.04
N ASP A 326 -33.98 -32.28 -32.19
CA ASP A 326 -34.95 -31.89 -31.17
C ASP A 326 -35.97 -30.85 -31.65
N GLY A 327 -35.86 -30.37 -32.89
CA GLY A 327 -36.81 -29.44 -33.51
C GLY A 327 -36.20 -28.13 -33.97
N LEU A 328 -36.98 -27.05 -33.91
CA LEU A 328 -36.56 -25.71 -34.34
C LEU A 328 -35.54 -25.12 -33.36
N LEU A 329 -34.34 -24.82 -33.85
CA LEU A 329 -33.30 -24.18 -33.08
C LEU A 329 -33.44 -22.65 -33.14
N ILE A 330 -33.72 -22.04 -31.99
CA ILE A 330 -33.73 -20.60 -31.78
C ILE A 330 -32.69 -20.25 -30.73
N GLU A 331 -31.70 -19.44 -31.11
CA GLU A 331 -30.68 -18.94 -30.20
C GLU A 331 -30.35 -17.47 -30.55
N GLY A 332 -29.76 -16.74 -29.60
CA GLY A 332 -29.31 -15.37 -29.84
C GLY A 332 -28.10 -15.31 -30.77
N GLN A 333 -27.85 -14.14 -31.36
CA GLN A 333 -26.62 -13.91 -32.10
C GLN A 333 -25.41 -13.99 -31.14
N ARG A 334 -24.39 -14.75 -31.53
CA ARG A 334 -23.14 -14.93 -30.79
C ARG A 334 -21.94 -14.72 -31.72
N THR A 335 -20.77 -14.56 -31.13
CA THR A 335 -19.49 -14.38 -31.83
C THR A 335 -18.50 -15.36 -31.23
N ASN A 336 -17.83 -16.14 -32.09
CA ASN A 336 -16.70 -16.95 -31.67
C ASN A 336 -15.43 -16.10 -31.78
N PHE A 337 -14.76 -15.85 -30.66
CA PHE A 337 -13.55 -15.01 -30.65
C PHE A 337 -12.26 -15.79 -30.94
N PHE A 338 -12.31 -17.12 -31.04
CA PHE A 338 -11.18 -17.88 -31.60
C PHE A 338 -11.08 -17.64 -33.10
N GLN A 339 -9.86 -17.47 -33.59
CA GLN A 339 -9.57 -17.28 -35.00
C GLN A 339 -9.20 -18.61 -35.67
N ASN A 340 -9.51 -18.72 -36.96
CA ASN A 340 -9.24 -19.88 -37.80
C ASN A 340 -9.86 -21.17 -37.24
N SER A 341 -11.09 -21.12 -36.72
CA SER A 341 -11.69 -22.21 -35.94
C SER A 341 -11.82 -23.55 -36.67
N THR A 342 -11.63 -23.57 -37.99
CA THR A 342 -11.67 -24.77 -38.86
C THR A 342 -10.32 -25.16 -39.46
N ASP A 343 -9.23 -24.45 -39.12
CA ASP A 343 -7.86 -24.74 -39.58
C ASP A 343 -6.90 -24.95 -38.40
N PRO A 344 -6.82 -26.17 -37.85
CA PRO A 344 -5.99 -26.50 -36.69
C PRO A 344 -4.50 -26.19 -36.87
N SER A 345 -4.01 -26.15 -38.11
CA SER A 345 -2.61 -25.83 -38.41
C SER A 345 -2.26 -24.36 -38.09
N LYS A 346 -3.26 -23.48 -38.04
CA LYS A 346 -3.12 -22.05 -37.75
C LYS A 346 -3.43 -21.68 -36.30
N TRP A 347 -3.84 -22.62 -35.47
CA TRP A 347 -4.12 -22.32 -34.06
C TRP A 347 -2.81 -21.96 -33.34
N ASN A 348 -2.91 -21.02 -32.41
CA ASN A 348 -1.79 -20.50 -31.63
C ASN A 348 -1.36 -21.46 -30.50
N LYS A 349 -1.10 -22.72 -30.89
CA LYS A 349 -0.66 -23.81 -30.02
C LYS A 349 0.72 -23.53 -29.41
N SER A 350 0.98 -24.19 -28.29
CA SER A 350 2.31 -24.22 -27.66
C SER A 350 3.34 -24.87 -28.59
N THR A 351 4.58 -24.40 -28.55
CA THR A 351 5.69 -24.96 -29.35
C THR A 351 6.05 -26.40 -28.98
N SER A 352 5.61 -26.86 -27.80
CA SER A 352 5.78 -28.22 -27.30
C SER A 352 4.71 -29.21 -27.78
N LEU A 353 3.80 -28.76 -28.65
CA LEU A 353 2.77 -29.60 -29.28
C LEU A 353 2.97 -29.56 -30.80
N ASP A 354 2.95 -30.74 -31.43
CA ASP A 354 2.96 -30.90 -32.88
C ASP A 354 1.56 -31.20 -33.39
N VAL A 355 1.18 -30.61 -34.53
CA VAL A 355 -0.01 -31.05 -35.27
C VAL A 355 0.44 -32.13 -36.23
N THR A 356 0.24 -33.40 -35.86
CA THR A 356 0.71 -34.53 -36.66
C THR A 356 -0.30 -34.99 -37.69
N GLU A 357 -1.56 -34.65 -37.50
CA GLU A 357 -2.67 -35.04 -38.36
C GLU A 357 -3.72 -33.92 -38.39
N THR A 358 -4.26 -33.65 -39.57
CA THR A 358 -5.50 -32.90 -39.74
C THR A 358 -6.45 -33.73 -40.60
N GLY A 359 -7.73 -33.70 -40.28
CA GLY A 359 -8.73 -34.47 -40.99
C GLY A 359 -10.11 -33.86 -40.83
N THR A 360 -11.11 -34.52 -41.43
CA THR A 360 -12.51 -34.16 -41.28
C THR A 360 -13.22 -35.34 -40.62
N ASP A 361 -14.01 -35.07 -39.57
CA ASP A 361 -14.78 -36.09 -38.87
C ASP A 361 -16.04 -36.50 -39.67
N SER A 362 -16.78 -37.48 -39.15
CA SER A 362 -18.01 -37.99 -39.77
C SER A 362 -19.16 -36.97 -39.85
N PHE A 363 -19.05 -35.84 -39.17
CA PHE A 363 -20.03 -34.75 -39.18
C PHE A 363 -19.63 -33.59 -40.09
N GLY A 364 -18.43 -33.66 -40.69
CA GLY A 364 -17.91 -32.63 -41.57
C GLY A 364 -17.05 -31.58 -40.87
N PHE A 365 -16.67 -31.78 -39.60
CA PHE A 365 -15.81 -30.85 -38.88
C PHE A 365 -14.32 -31.17 -39.06
N ASN A 366 -13.53 -30.14 -39.34
CA ASN A 366 -12.08 -30.29 -39.39
C ASN A 366 -11.51 -30.43 -37.97
N TYR A 367 -10.67 -31.43 -37.76
CA TYR A 367 -9.98 -31.66 -36.49
C TYR A 367 -8.46 -31.69 -36.69
N GLY A 368 -7.74 -31.45 -35.60
CA GLY A 368 -6.28 -31.60 -35.55
C GLY A 368 -5.88 -32.51 -34.40
N ARG A 369 -4.89 -33.38 -34.64
CA ARG A 369 -4.21 -34.19 -33.62
C ARG A 369 -3.02 -33.44 -33.06
N PHE A 370 -3.09 -33.07 -31.79
CA PHE A 370 -2.03 -32.37 -31.08
C PHE A 370 -1.25 -33.37 -30.23
N VAL A 371 -0.02 -33.69 -30.65
CA VAL A 371 0.87 -34.65 -29.97
C VAL A 371 1.91 -33.91 -29.15
N VAL A 372 2.18 -34.37 -27.95
CA VAL A 372 3.22 -33.81 -27.09
C VAL A 372 4.62 -34.13 -27.64
N GLN A 373 5.53 -33.15 -27.55
CA GLN A 373 6.94 -33.40 -27.82
C GLN A 373 7.64 -34.01 -26.61
N ASP A 374 8.68 -34.82 -26.85
CA ASP A 374 9.49 -35.42 -25.79
C ASP A 374 10.15 -34.39 -24.86
N SER A 375 10.30 -33.14 -25.31
CA SER A 375 10.86 -32.03 -24.54
C SER A 375 10.09 -31.68 -23.25
N ILE A 376 8.82 -32.10 -23.14
CA ILE A 376 7.96 -31.83 -21.98
C ILE A 376 7.54 -33.10 -21.22
N VAL A 377 8.07 -34.28 -21.61
CA VAL A 377 7.80 -35.55 -20.92
C VAL A 377 8.31 -35.49 -19.48
N GLY A 378 7.53 -36.04 -18.55
CA GLY A 378 7.80 -36.00 -17.12
C GLY A 378 7.45 -34.66 -16.43
N THR A 379 6.87 -33.71 -17.17
CA THR A 379 6.31 -32.47 -16.57
C THR A 379 4.83 -32.63 -16.25
N SER A 380 4.27 -31.73 -15.43
CA SER A 380 2.87 -31.74 -15.01
C SER A 380 2.06 -30.55 -15.56
N LYS A 381 2.56 -29.87 -16.60
CA LYS A 381 2.00 -28.60 -17.07
C LYS A 381 1.00 -28.83 -18.21
N ALA A 382 -0.04 -28.00 -18.22
CA ALA A 382 -0.95 -27.91 -19.35
C ALA A 382 -0.34 -27.08 -20.48
N HIS A 383 -0.65 -27.44 -21.73
CA HIS A 383 -0.12 -26.81 -22.93
C HIS A 383 -1.26 -26.38 -23.85
N THR A 384 -1.25 -25.11 -24.23
CA THR A 384 -2.29 -24.49 -25.07
C THR A 384 -2.34 -25.12 -26.45
N ILE A 385 -3.55 -25.48 -26.88
CA ILE A 385 -3.88 -25.91 -28.25
C ILE A 385 -4.42 -24.72 -29.04
N ILE A 386 -5.34 -23.96 -28.44
CA ILE A 386 -5.84 -22.70 -28.98
C ILE A 386 -6.19 -21.76 -27.81
N GLY A 387 -5.95 -20.47 -28.00
CA GLY A 387 -6.09 -19.47 -26.95
C GLY A 387 -6.53 -18.10 -27.44
N LEU A 388 -7.29 -17.40 -26.62
CA LEU A 388 -7.61 -16.00 -26.75
C LEU A 388 -7.05 -15.29 -25.52
N TYR A 389 -6.02 -14.47 -25.72
CA TYR A 389 -5.42 -13.74 -24.61
C TYR A 389 -6.28 -12.53 -24.26
N SER A 390 -6.56 -12.37 -22.96
CA SER A 390 -7.29 -11.22 -22.42
C SER A 390 -6.62 -9.88 -22.80
N SER A 391 -5.29 -9.87 -22.89
CA SER A 391 -4.48 -8.69 -23.26
C SER A 391 -4.56 -8.28 -24.73
N THR A 392 -5.10 -9.11 -25.63
CA THR A 392 -5.10 -8.84 -27.09
C THR A 392 -6.49 -8.99 -27.70
N GLY A 393 -7.53 -8.62 -26.96
CA GLY A 393 -8.92 -8.70 -27.44
C GLY A 393 -9.67 -9.92 -26.92
N GLY A 394 -9.55 -10.20 -25.61
CA GLY A 394 -10.44 -11.14 -24.93
C GLY A 394 -11.92 -10.73 -25.03
N VAL A 395 -12.80 -11.56 -24.51
CA VAL A 395 -14.23 -11.30 -24.48
C VAL A 395 -14.53 -10.16 -23.50
N ASP A 396 -15.19 -9.10 -23.99
CA ASP A 396 -15.59 -7.95 -23.17
C ASP A 396 -16.70 -8.34 -22.20
N THR A 397 -16.43 -8.16 -20.92
CA THR A 397 -17.32 -8.44 -19.80
C THR A 397 -17.54 -7.19 -18.95
N SER A 398 -17.23 -5.99 -19.46
CA SER A 398 -17.46 -4.73 -18.76
C SER A 398 -18.94 -4.35 -18.66
N GLY A 399 -19.74 -4.71 -19.68
CA GLY A 399 -21.18 -4.46 -19.76
C GLY A 399 -22.06 -5.43 -18.95
N ASP A 400 -23.32 -5.60 -19.37
CA ASP A 400 -24.31 -6.43 -18.68
C ASP A 400 -24.04 -7.95 -18.82
N GLU A 401 -23.48 -8.38 -19.96
CA GLU A 401 -23.06 -9.76 -20.12
C GLU A 401 -21.76 -10.00 -19.33
N LYS A 402 -21.84 -10.94 -18.39
CA LYS A 402 -20.73 -11.32 -17.50
C LYS A 402 -20.27 -12.75 -17.73
N HIS A 403 -20.89 -13.50 -18.63
CA HIS A 403 -20.55 -14.91 -18.82
C HIS A 403 -19.69 -15.09 -20.06
N VAL A 404 -18.65 -15.90 -19.94
CA VAL A 404 -17.80 -16.31 -21.05
C VAL A 404 -17.79 -17.82 -21.09
N THR A 405 -18.21 -18.38 -22.22
CA THR A 405 -18.25 -19.81 -22.45
C THR A 405 -17.18 -20.22 -23.44
N ILE A 406 -16.49 -21.30 -23.13
CA ILE A 406 -15.58 -21.98 -24.05
C ILE A 406 -16.11 -23.38 -24.27
N SER A 407 -16.15 -23.82 -25.52
CA SER A 407 -16.53 -25.18 -25.89
C SER A 407 -15.60 -25.76 -26.94
N CYS A 408 -15.49 -27.07 -26.96
CA CYS A 408 -14.77 -27.81 -27.98
C CYS A 408 -15.27 -29.26 -28.01
N ARG A 409 -14.97 -29.96 -29.11
CA ARG A 409 -15.09 -31.42 -29.17
C ARG A 409 -13.70 -32.03 -29.14
N VAL A 410 -13.52 -33.04 -28.30
CA VAL A 410 -12.22 -33.69 -28.10
C VAL A 410 -12.31 -35.20 -28.16
N LYS A 411 -11.21 -35.85 -28.53
CA LYS A 411 -11.08 -37.30 -28.55
C LYS A 411 -9.63 -37.70 -28.31
N SER A 412 -9.42 -38.79 -27.57
CA SER A 412 -8.12 -39.43 -27.45
C SER A 412 -8.32 -40.88 -27.03
N GLU A 413 -7.36 -41.73 -27.39
CA GLU A 413 -7.28 -43.12 -26.94
C GLU A 413 -6.20 -43.30 -25.85
N VAL A 414 -5.53 -42.20 -25.49
CA VAL A 414 -4.51 -42.19 -24.43
C VAL A 414 -5.20 -42.04 -23.07
N ASP A 415 -4.83 -42.91 -22.14
CA ASP A 415 -5.30 -42.82 -20.75
C ASP A 415 -4.56 -41.74 -19.97
N ASN A 416 -5.14 -41.32 -18.84
CA ASN A 416 -4.49 -40.40 -17.87
C ASN A 416 -4.20 -38.99 -18.41
N ILE A 417 -4.90 -38.57 -19.46
CA ILE A 417 -4.87 -37.21 -19.96
C ILE A 417 -6.22 -36.51 -19.74
N ALA A 418 -6.17 -35.18 -19.75
CA ALA A 418 -7.33 -34.32 -19.67
C ALA A 418 -7.29 -33.22 -20.74
N VAL A 419 -8.47 -32.77 -21.15
CA VAL A 419 -8.60 -31.45 -21.77
C VAL A 419 -8.87 -30.43 -20.68
N ARG A 420 -8.17 -29.29 -20.72
CA ARG A 420 -8.38 -28.18 -19.80
C ARG A 420 -8.93 -26.96 -20.53
N ILE A 421 -10.04 -26.43 -20.03
CA ILE A 421 -10.52 -25.10 -20.36
C ILE A 421 -10.09 -24.15 -19.24
N LEU A 422 -9.27 -23.16 -19.58
CA LEU A 422 -8.73 -22.16 -18.65
C LEU A 422 -9.30 -20.78 -18.99
N PHE A 423 -9.72 -20.04 -17.97
CA PHE A 423 -10.08 -18.63 -18.08
C PHE A 423 -9.04 -17.75 -17.38
N GLU A 424 -8.71 -16.62 -17.99
CA GLU A 424 -7.77 -15.64 -17.47
C GLU A 424 -8.31 -14.21 -17.58
N HIS A 425 -7.70 -13.30 -16.81
CA HIS A 425 -7.91 -11.87 -16.90
C HIS A 425 -6.56 -11.14 -16.96
N TYR A 426 -6.51 -10.01 -17.67
CA TYR A 426 -5.39 -9.09 -17.72
C TYR A 426 -5.80 -7.74 -17.14
N ASP A 427 -5.14 -7.33 -16.06
CA ASP A 427 -5.44 -6.08 -15.35
C ASP A 427 -4.73 -4.85 -15.93
N GLY A 428 -3.94 -5.03 -16.99
CA GLY A 428 -3.08 -4.00 -17.57
C GLY A 428 -1.59 -4.24 -17.34
N GLU A 429 -1.22 -5.12 -16.40
CA GLU A 429 0.17 -5.49 -16.10
C GLU A 429 0.41 -7.00 -16.13
N VAL A 430 -0.48 -7.79 -15.52
CA VAL A 430 -0.29 -9.22 -15.31
C VAL A 430 -1.51 -10.01 -15.77
N ARG A 431 -1.27 -11.14 -16.45
CA ARG A 431 -2.30 -12.14 -16.73
C ARG A 431 -2.44 -13.08 -15.55
N THR A 432 -3.66 -13.19 -15.04
CA THR A 432 -3.99 -14.03 -13.89
C THR A 432 -5.04 -15.06 -14.28
N SER A 433 -4.85 -16.31 -13.84
CA SER A 433 -5.87 -17.34 -14.00
C SER A 433 -7.04 -17.05 -13.06
N ILE A 434 -8.26 -17.03 -13.62
CA ILE A 434 -9.48 -16.86 -12.84
C ILE A 434 -9.96 -18.23 -12.36
N GLY A 435 -10.14 -19.16 -13.30
CA GLY A 435 -10.62 -20.51 -13.02
C GLY A 435 -10.43 -21.42 -14.21
N ALA A 436 -10.50 -22.73 -13.97
CA ALA A 436 -10.40 -23.72 -15.02
C ALA A 436 -11.27 -24.93 -14.73
N ALA A 437 -11.68 -25.62 -15.80
CA ALA A 437 -12.31 -26.93 -15.76
C ALA A 437 -11.44 -27.92 -16.54
N ASN A 438 -11.16 -29.08 -15.95
CA ASN A 438 -10.38 -30.16 -16.57
C ASN A 438 -11.29 -31.37 -16.69
N LEU A 439 -11.37 -31.94 -17.89
CA LEU A 439 -12.13 -33.15 -18.15
C LEU A 439 -11.13 -34.29 -18.40
N ASN A 440 -11.09 -35.25 -17.48
CA ASN A 440 -10.38 -36.50 -17.70
C ASN A 440 -11.12 -37.29 -18.80
N LEU A 441 -10.40 -37.71 -19.85
CA LEU A 441 -11.01 -38.34 -21.01
C LEU A 441 -11.36 -39.82 -20.80
N THR A 442 -10.67 -40.51 -19.87
CA THR A 442 -10.95 -41.89 -19.47
C THR A 442 -12.15 -41.95 -18.51
N THR A 443 -12.06 -41.25 -17.36
CA THR A 443 -13.08 -41.32 -16.29
C THR A 443 -14.29 -40.43 -16.55
N ARG A 444 -14.16 -39.46 -17.46
CA ARG A 444 -15.20 -38.46 -17.79
C ARG A 444 -15.54 -37.53 -16.62
N ILE A 445 -14.71 -37.52 -15.57
CA ILE A 445 -14.87 -36.65 -14.40
C ILE A 445 -14.36 -35.25 -14.75
N ILE A 446 -15.13 -34.24 -14.37
CA ILE A 446 -14.74 -32.84 -14.48
C ILE A 446 -14.24 -32.35 -13.12
N SER A 447 -12.99 -31.89 -13.06
CA SER A 447 -12.42 -31.20 -11.91
C SER A 447 -12.28 -29.70 -12.19
N LYS A 448 -12.41 -28.87 -11.15
CA LYS A 448 -12.33 -27.41 -11.27
C LYS A 448 -11.25 -26.85 -10.34
N THR A 449 -10.56 -25.81 -10.79
CA THR A 449 -9.52 -25.10 -10.02
C THR A 449 -9.70 -23.59 -10.10
N GLY A 450 -9.13 -22.83 -9.16
CA GLY A 450 -9.28 -21.37 -9.08
C GLY A 450 -10.64 -20.98 -8.49
N GLN A 451 -11.33 -20.01 -9.10
CA GLN A 451 -12.65 -19.53 -8.68
C GLN A 451 -13.78 -20.53 -9.07
N THR A 452 -13.78 -21.72 -8.46
CA THR A 452 -14.62 -22.85 -8.86
C THR A 452 -16.13 -22.63 -8.70
N SER A 453 -16.56 -21.70 -7.85
CA SER A 453 -17.95 -21.29 -7.67
C SER A 453 -18.49 -20.47 -8.84
N ARG A 454 -17.59 -19.86 -9.62
CA ARG A 454 -17.91 -19.02 -10.79
C ARG A 454 -17.77 -19.78 -12.10
N VAL A 455 -17.28 -21.02 -12.06
CA VAL A 455 -17.09 -21.89 -13.22
C VAL A 455 -18.11 -23.03 -13.19
N THR A 456 -18.95 -23.09 -14.22
CA THR A 456 -19.76 -24.26 -14.56
C THR A 456 -19.11 -25.00 -15.71
N ALA A 457 -19.32 -26.31 -15.79
CA ALA A 457 -18.79 -27.12 -16.88
C ALA A 457 -19.63 -28.39 -17.03
N ARG A 458 -19.78 -28.85 -18.27
CA ARG A 458 -20.42 -30.12 -18.58
C ARG A 458 -19.72 -30.79 -19.76
N SER A 459 -19.88 -32.10 -19.86
CA SER A 459 -19.43 -32.83 -21.04
C SER A 459 -20.48 -33.84 -21.47
N VAL A 460 -20.54 -34.10 -22.77
CA VAL A 460 -21.43 -35.08 -23.38
C VAL A 460 -20.60 -35.93 -24.34
N LYS A 461 -20.60 -37.25 -24.14
CA LYS A 461 -19.97 -38.18 -25.09
C LYS A 461 -20.97 -38.54 -26.16
N ASP A 462 -20.53 -38.48 -27.40
CA ASP A 462 -21.22 -39.13 -28.51
C ASP A 462 -20.66 -40.54 -28.66
N ASP A 463 -21.45 -41.55 -28.30
CA ASP A 463 -21.02 -42.95 -28.36
C ASP A 463 -20.89 -43.48 -29.80
N ALA A 464 -21.52 -42.84 -30.79
CA ALA A 464 -21.40 -43.25 -32.18
C ALA A 464 -20.02 -42.89 -32.76
N THR A 465 -19.50 -41.72 -32.40
CA THR A 465 -18.24 -41.19 -32.97
C THR A 465 -17.05 -41.23 -32.01
N GLY A 466 -17.33 -41.36 -30.70
CA GLY A 466 -16.36 -41.28 -29.63
C GLY A 466 -15.92 -39.85 -29.30
N TRP A 467 -16.44 -38.83 -30.00
CA TRP A 467 -16.17 -37.44 -29.69
C TRP A 467 -16.84 -37.03 -28.39
N ILE A 468 -16.17 -36.16 -27.66
CA ILE A 468 -16.63 -35.63 -26.40
C ILE A 468 -16.83 -34.14 -26.57
N PHE A 469 -18.07 -33.69 -26.52
CA PHE A 469 -18.35 -32.26 -26.36
C PHE A 469 -18.02 -31.85 -24.92
N PHE A 470 -17.20 -30.83 -24.77
CA PHE A 470 -16.84 -30.25 -23.48
C PHE A 470 -17.05 -28.75 -23.53
N GLU A 471 -17.80 -28.23 -22.56
CA GLU A 471 -17.95 -26.79 -22.35
C GLU A 471 -17.65 -26.41 -20.91
N ALA A 472 -17.15 -25.21 -20.72
CA ALA A 472 -17.12 -24.54 -19.43
C ALA A 472 -17.51 -23.07 -19.60
N THR A 473 -18.16 -22.53 -18.58
CA THR A 473 -18.61 -21.14 -18.54
C THR A 473 -18.08 -20.50 -17.27
N LEU A 474 -17.43 -19.34 -17.40
CA LEU A 474 -17.05 -18.48 -16.30
C LEU A 474 -18.05 -17.32 -16.19
N LYS A 475 -18.51 -17.02 -14.97
CA LYS A 475 -19.12 -15.73 -14.63
C LYS A 475 -18.06 -14.75 -14.14
N ALA A 476 -17.72 -13.74 -14.94
CA ALA A 476 -16.77 -12.67 -14.63
C ALA A 476 -17.22 -11.80 -13.44
N ASP A 477 -16.26 -11.28 -12.69
CA ASP A 477 -16.46 -10.26 -11.66
C ASP A 477 -16.48 -8.85 -12.30
N THR A 478 -17.02 -7.88 -11.57
CA THR A 478 -16.93 -6.44 -11.80
C THR A 478 -15.52 -5.91 -12.07
N THR A 479 -14.45 -6.57 -11.61
CA THR A 479 -13.06 -6.15 -11.89
C THR A 479 -12.50 -6.74 -13.18
N GLU A 480 -13.11 -7.81 -13.69
CA GLU A 480 -12.63 -8.56 -14.84
C GLU A 480 -13.36 -8.07 -16.09
N ASN A 481 -12.96 -6.91 -16.61
CA ASN A 481 -13.62 -6.28 -17.76
C ASN A 481 -13.35 -6.99 -19.09
N THR A 482 -12.34 -7.86 -19.12
CA THR A 482 -12.00 -8.65 -20.31
C THR A 482 -11.51 -10.01 -19.86
N VAL A 483 -12.09 -11.06 -20.43
CA VAL A 483 -11.75 -12.45 -20.12
C VAL A 483 -11.13 -13.12 -21.33
N GLY A 484 -9.94 -13.68 -21.13
CA GLY A 484 -9.30 -14.58 -22.08
C GLY A 484 -9.59 -16.02 -21.72
N GLY A 485 -9.28 -16.93 -22.64
CA GLY A 485 -9.31 -18.33 -22.30
C GLY A 485 -8.74 -19.26 -23.34
N PHE A 486 -8.55 -20.51 -22.92
CA PHE A 486 -7.71 -21.47 -23.62
C PHE A 486 -8.32 -22.86 -23.57
N VAL A 487 -8.22 -23.57 -24.69
CA VAL A 487 -8.32 -25.03 -24.71
C VAL A 487 -6.90 -25.58 -24.69
N GLN A 488 -6.62 -26.45 -23.74
CA GLN A 488 -5.29 -26.97 -23.47
C GLN A 488 -5.31 -28.49 -23.36
N TYR A 489 -4.24 -29.12 -23.84
CA TYR A 489 -3.86 -30.45 -23.37
C TYR A 489 -3.36 -30.33 -21.92
N SER A 490 -3.66 -31.31 -21.07
CA SER A 490 -3.09 -31.43 -19.73
C SER A 490 -2.89 -32.90 -19.41
N PRO A 491 -1.79 -33.30 -18.73
CA PRO A 491 -1.82 -34.56 -18.01
C PRO A 491 -2.93 -34.50 -16.96
N ASP A 492 -3.58 -35.63 -16.68
CA ASP A 492 -4.64 -35.67 -15.66
C ASP A 492 -4.08 -35.35 -14.26
N THR A 493 -4.97 -35.07 -13.31
CA THR A 493 -4.61 -34.65 -11.96
C THR A 493 -3.68 -35.67 -11.29
N GLY A 494 -2.46 -35.24 -10.95
CA GLY A 494 -1.44 -36.09 -10.32
C GLY A 494 -0.63 -36.95 -11.30
N GLN A 495 -0.89 -36.84 -12.60
CA GLN A 495 -0.17 -37.52 -13.67
C GLN A 495 0.89 -36.61 -14.29
N MET A 496 1.80 -37.22 -15.06
CA MET A 496 2.84 -36.53 -15.80
C MET A 496 2.65 -36.76 -17.30
N VAL A 497 3.12 -35.81 -18.11
CA VAL A 497 3.16 -35.94 -19.57
C VAL A 497 3.97 -37.19 -19.94
N THR A 498 3.38 -38.05 -20.76
CA THR A 498 4.04 -39.26 -21.29
C THR A 498 4.32 -39.09 -22.78
N SER A 499 5.41 -39.71 -23.25
CA SER A 499 5.76 -39.67 -24.68
C SER A 499 4.63 -40.29 -25.50
N GLY A 500 4.22 -39.59 -26.55
CA GLY A 500 3.10 -40.01 -27.41
C GLY A 500 1.71 -39.59 -26.94
N ASP A 501 1.57 -38.87 -25.81
CA ASP A 501 0.28 -38.30 -25.43
C ASP A 501 -0.26 -37.39 -26.56
N TYR A 502 -1.55 -37.53 -26.86
CA TYR A 502 -2.18 -36.69 -27.88
C TYR A 502 -3.63 -36.39 -27.56
N LEU A 503 -4.11 -35.29 -28.16
CA LEU A 503 -5.51 -34.90 -28.13
C LEU A 503 -5.96 -34.50 -29.53
N ASP A 504 -7.01 -35.14 -30.02
CA ASP A 504 -7.74 -34.71 -31.21
C ASP A 504 -8.74 -33.64 -30.76
N VAL A 505 -8.71 -32.47 -31.41
CA VAL A 505 -9.58 -31.32 -31.06
C VAL A 505 -10.27 -30.78 -32.31
N THR A 506 -11.56 -30.53 -32.20
CA THR A 506 -12.37 -29.84 -33.21
C THR A 506 -13.35 -28.86 -32.57
N THR A 507 -13.94 -28.01 -33.42
CA THR A 507 -14.93 -26.99 -33.09
C THR A 507 -14.62 -26.13 -31.86
N PRO A 508 -13.39 -25.59 -31.70
CA PRO A 508 -13.11 -24.72 -30.56
C PRO A 508 -13.88 -23.40 -30.72
N GLN A 509 -14.57 -23.02 -29.66
CA GLN A 509 -15.32 -21.77 -29.59
C GLN A 509 -15.10 -21.09 -28.24
N ILE A 510 -14.95 -19.77 -28.26
CA ILE A 510 -15.03 -18.91 -27.08
C ILE A 510 -16.00 -17.78 -27.39
N GLU A 511 -16.99 -17.58 -26.53
CA GLU A 511 -18.09 -16.65 -26.77
C GLU A 511 -18.59 -16.00 -25.49
N ALA A 512 -19.16 -14.80 -25.60
CA ALA A 512 -19.93 -14.21 -24.52
C ALA A 512 -21.27 -14.95 -24.40
N GLY A 513 -21.63 -15.43 -23.21
CA GLY A 513 -22.88 -16.14 -22.97
C GLY A 513 -22.82 -17.15 -21.82
N THR A 514 -24.00 -17.55 -21.33
CA THR A 514 -24.20 -18.49 -20.21
C THR A 514 -24.04 -19.96 -20.58
N GLY A 515 -23.85 -20.27 -21.86
CA GLY A 515 -23.68 -21.62 -22.38
C GLY A 515 -23.26 -21.57 -23.85
N ALA A 516 -22.86 -22.72 -24.40
CA ALA A 516 -22.37 -22.80 -25.76
C ALA A 516 -23.52 -22.62 -26.77
N SER A 517 -23.27 -21.85 -27.82
CA SER A 517 -24.14 -21.79 -29.01
C SER A 517 -23.71 -22.78 -30.07
N SER A 518 -24.44 -22.81 -31.19
CA SER A 518 -23.98 -23.51 -32.40
C SER A 518 -22.57 -23.07 -32.80
N PHE A 519 -21.80 -24.00 -33.38
CA PHE A 519 -20.40 -23.72 -33.73
C PHE A 519 -20.26 -22.67 -34.83
N ILE A 520 -19.71 -21.51 -34.50
CA ILE A 520 -19.48 -20.41 -35.43
C ILE A 520 -18.10 -20.57 -36.07
N VAL A 521 -18.10 -20.68 -37.39
CA VAL A 521 -16.89 -20.77 -38.21
C VAL A 521 -16.26 -19.38 -38.32
N THR A 522 -14.96 -19.28 -38.02
CA THR A 522 -14.21 -18.03 -38.05
C THR A 522 -12.98 -18.15 -38.95
N GLY A 523 -12.66 -17.03 -39.62
CA GLY A 523 -11.44 -16.88 -40.41
C GLY A 523 -10.34 -16.23 -39.58
N THR A 524 -9.57 -15.33 -40.19
CA THR A 524 -8.52 -14.56 -39.48
C THR A 524 -9.07 -13.53 -38.50
N ALA A 525 -10.39 -13.37 -38.41
CA ALA A 525 -11.08 -12.50 -37.46
C ALA A 525 -12.35 -13.20 -36.91
N PRO A 526 -12.77 -12.83 -35.68
CA PRO A 526 -14.04 -13.25 -35.08
C PRO A 526 -15.29 -12.93 -35.89
#